data_AF-K1S251-F1
#
_entry.id   AF-K1S251-F1
#
_cell.length_a   1.000
_cell.length_b   1.000
_cell.length_c   1.000
_cell.angle_alpha   90.00
_cell.angle_beta   90.00
_cell.angle_gamma   90.00
#
_symmetry.space_group_name_H-M   'P 1'
#
loop_
_entity.id
_entity.type
_entity.pdbx_description
1 polymer ?
#
loop_
_entity_poly.entity_id
_entity_poly.type
_entity_poly.pdbx_seq_one_letter_code
_entity_poly.pdbx_strand_id
1 'polypeptide(L)'
;MEKCLYCYKPLKPGQVDYHPACARKLFGTKEAPVLPYVRKEIGDLAKQVVRAQTTLTGVQAKLSLDVNPGGKNEPSRFTIVGLWGKYILKPQTDRYRCLPEIEDLTMHLAEAAKIAVVPHGLIRFTDGEL
;
A
#
# COMPACT_ATOMS: atom_id res chain seq x y z
N MET A 1 17.25 -3.82 12.71
CA MET A 1 17.16 -2.47 12.11
C MET A 1 16.06 -2.53 11.06
N GLU A 2 15.01 -1.76 11.25
CA GLU A 2 13.87 -1.77 10.32
C GLU A 2 14.27 -1.22 8.95
N LYS A 3 13.64 -1.73 7.90
CA LYS A 3 13.90 -1.34 6.50
C LYS A 3 12.77 -0.46 5.99
N CYS A 4 13.11 0.49 5.13
CA CYS A 4 12.13 1.31 4.43
C CYS A 4 11.27 0.43 3.50
N LEU A 5 9.94 0.53 3.62
CA LEU A 5 8.93 -0.20 2.84
C LEU A 5 8.85 0.23 1.37
N TYR A 6 9.65 1.22 0.96
CA TYR A 6 9.76 1.68 -0.41
C TYR A 6 11.09 1.35 -1.09
N CYS A 7 12.23 1.44 -0.38
CA CYS A 7 13.55 1.26 -1.01
C CYS A 7 14.41 0.15 -0.39
N TYR A 8 13.88 -0.54 0.62
CA TYR A 8 14.53 -1.63 1.36
C TYR A 8 15.84 -1.29 2.09
N LYS A 9 16.26 -0.03 2.05
CA LYS A 9 17.44 0.43 2.81
C LYS A 9 17.09 0.60 4.30
N PRO A 10 18.07 0.44 5.20
CA PRO A 10 17.85 0.63 6.63
C PRO A 10 17.29 2.01 6.98
N LEU A 11 16.35 2.06 7.91
CA LEU A 11 15.80 3.30 8.48
C LEU A 11 16.76 3.89 9.52
N LYS A 12 16.79 5.21 9.61
CA LYS A 12 17.52 5.94 10.66
C LYS A 12 16.70 5.98 11.95
N PRO A 13 17.33 6.20 13.12
CA PRO A 13 16.60 6.38 14.38
C PRO A 13 15.48 7.42 14.26
N GLY A 14 14.28 7.08 14.74
CA GLY A 14 13.09 7.93 14.67
C GLY A 14 12.33 7.90 13.34
N GLN A 15 12.81 7.18 12.33
CA GLN A 15 12.05 6.95 11.09
C GLN A 15 11.22 5.67 11.23
N VAL A 16 9.95 5.75 10.82
CA VAL A 16 9.02 4.63 10.84
C VAL A 16 8.58 4.33 9.41
N ASP A 17 8.73 3.08 9.01
CA ASP A 17 8.36 2.49 7.71
C ASP A 17 8.97 3.12 6.45
N TYR A 18 9.24 4.43 6.39
CA TYR A 18 9.76 5.11 5.21
C TYR A 18 10.83 6.14 5.56
N HIS A 19 11.78 6.34 4.64
CA HIS A 19 12.56 7.58 4.62
C HIS A 19 11.66 8.74 4.16
N PRO A 20 11.85 9.98 4.66
CA PRO A 20 11.06 11.14 4.23
C PRO A 20 11.12 11.41 2.71
N ALA A 21 12.26 11.10 2.08
CA ALA A 21 12.41 11.21 0.63
C ALA A 21 11.62 10.13 -0.13
N CYS A 22 11.57 8.91 0.41
CA CYS A 22 10.79 7.80 -0.16
C CYS A 22 9.30 8.05 -0.04
N ALA A 23 8.84 8.49 1.15
CA ALA A 23 7.46 8.91 1.37
C ALA A 23 7.07 10.02 0.38
N ARG A 24 7.95 11.01 0.13
CA ARG A 24 7.66 12.07 -0.83
C ARG A 24 7.55 11.56 -2.25
N LYS A 25 8.42 10.63 -2.65
CA LYS A 25 8.39 10.05 -3.99
C LYS A 25 7.12 9.24 -4.23
N LEU A 26 6.65 8.49 -3.23
CA LEU A 26 5.48 7.64 -3.35
C LEU A 26 4.17 8.40 -3.10
N PHE A 27 4.10 9.22 -2.06
CA PHE A 27 2.87 9.84 -1.56
C PHE A 27 2.75 11.36 -1.80
N GLY A 28 3.84 12.00 -2.22
CA GLY A 28 3.91 13.47 -2.37
C GLY A 28 4.21 14.22 -1.06
N THR A 29 4.24 13.54 0.09
CA THR A 29 4.41 14.11 1.44
C THR A 29 5.66 13.57 2.15
N LYS A 30 6.20 14.30 3.14
CA LYS A 30 7.39 13.82 3.90
C LYS A 30 7.06 12.65 4.83
N GLU A 31 5.80 12.49 5.19
CA GLU A 31 5.28 11.44 6.05
C GLU A 31 4.27 10.63 5.24
N ALA A 32 4.30 9.30 5.38
CA ALA A 32 3.36 8.44 4.70
C ALA A 32 1.95 8.62 5.29
N PRO A 33 0.89 8.65 4.46
CA PRO A 33 -0.47 8.62 4.96
C PRO A 33 -0.74 7.34 5.76
N VAL A 34 -1.47 7.46 6.86
CA VAL A 34 -1.90 6.30 7.65
C VAL A 34 -2.90 5.50 6.82
N LEU A 35 -2.81 4.17 6.82
CA LEU A 35 -3.87 3.29 6.32
C LEU A 35 -4.76 2.90 7.52
N PRO A 36 -5.89 3.58 7.77
CA PRO A 36 -6.60 3.52 9.05
C PRO A 36 -7.53 2.30 9.14
N TYR A 37 -7.08 1.16 8.64
CA TYR A 37 -7.86 -0.08 8.58
C TYR A 37 -7.04 -1.20 9.21
N VAL A 38 -7.74 -2.21 9.73
CA VAL A 38 -7.14 -3.52 10.04
C VAL A 38 -7.40 -4.50 8.91
N ARG A 39 -6.57 -5.53 8.75
CA ARG A 39 -6.73 -6.48 7.63
C ARG A 39 -8.12 -7.12 7.59
N LYS A 40 -8.68 -7.40 8.76
CA LYS A 40 -10.02 -8.02 8.89
C LYS A 40 -11.13 -7.16 8.27
N GLU A 41 -11.04 -5.83 8.39
CA GLU A 41 -12.01 -4.89 7.80
C GLU A 41 -11.89 -4.87 6.27
N ILE A 42 -10.66 -4.93 5.78
CA ILE A 42 -10.38 -4.96 4.34
C ILE A 42 -10.86 -6.24 3.68
N GLY A 43 -10.77 -7.39 4.36
CA GLY A 43 -11.23 -8.67 3.80
C GLY A 43 -12.70 -8.62 3.35
N ASP A 44 -13.57 -7.93 4.08
CA ASP A 44 -14.98 -7.82 3.75
C ASP A 44 -15.26 -6.74 2.68
N LEU A 45 -14.55 -5.62 2.73
CA LEU A 45 -14.59 -4.57 1.69
C LEU A 45 -14.07 -5.08 0.34
N ALA A 46 -12.98 -5.84 0.36
CA ALA A 46 -12.39 -6.53 -0.78
C ALA A 46 -13.39 -7.49 -1.44
N LYS A 47 -14.11 -8.29 -0.64
CA LYS A 47 -15.16 -9.20 -1.15
C LYS A 47 -16.30 -8.40 -1.81
N GLN A 48 -16.69 -7.26 -1.27
CA GLN A 48 -17.73 -6.42 -1.89
C GLN A 48 -17.28 -5.88 -3.25
N VAL A 49 -16.04 -5.40 -3.36
CA VAL A 49 -15.48 -4.89 -4.63
C VAL A 49 -15.35 -6.00 -5.67
N VAL A 50 -14.88 -7.19 -5.28
CA VAL A 50 -14.81 -8.35 -6.19
C VAL A 50 -16.21 -8.80 -6.63
N ARG A 51 -17.21 -8.83 -5.73
CA ARG A 51 -18.60 -9.18 -6.06
C ARG A 51 -19.26 -8.20 -7.02
N ALA A 52 -18.88 -6.92 -6.97
CA ALA A 52 -19.32 -5.90 -7.92
C ALA A 52 -18.70 -6.06 -9.32
N GLN A 53 -17.63 -6.85 -9.46
CA GLN A 53 -17.01 -7.20 -10.75
C GLN A 53 -17.51 -8.59 -11.17
N THR A 54 -18.59 -8.60 -11.95
CA THR A 54 -19.49 -9.74 -12.22
C THR A 54 -18.87 -10.99 -12.88
N THR A 55 -17.57 -11.05 -13.22
CA THR A 55 -17.09 -12.05 -14.20
C THR A 55 -15.70 -12.68 -14.03
N LEU A 56 -14.99 -12.60 -12.89
CA LEU A 56 -13.77 -13.41 -12.73
C LEU A 56 -13.64 -14.12 -11.37
N THR A 57 -13.53 -15.44 -11.43
CA THR A 57 -13.05 -16.25 -10.30
C THR A 57 -11.52 -16.17 -10.21
N GLY A 58 -10.98 -16.04 -8.99
CA GLY A 58 -9.52 -16.06 -8.75
C GLY A 58 -8.79 -14.71 -8.79
N VAL A 59 -9.49 -13.58 -8.77
CA VAL A 59 -8.87 -12.24 -8.81
C VAL A 59 -8.45 -11.78 -7.41
N GLN A 60 -7.22 -11.27 -7.31
CA GLN A 60 -6.76 -10.54 -6.12
C GLN A 60 -7.59 -9.26 -5.96
N ALA A 61 -8.16 -9.05 -4.78
CA ALA A 61 -8.89 -7.82 -4.52
C ALA A 61 -7.99 -6.61 -4.74
N LYS A 62 -8.52 -5.60 -5.43
CA LYS A 62 -7.86 -4.32 -5.64
C LYS A 62 -8.79 -3.22 -5.13
N LEU A 63 -8.29 -2.44 -4.18
CA LEU A 63 -9.02 -1.32 -3.62
C LEU A 63 -8.42 -0.04 -4.15
N SER A 64 -9.26 0.83 -4.67
CA SER A 64 -8.86 2.16 -5.10
C SER A 64 -8.83 3.07 -3.87
N LEU A 65 -7.72 3.78 -3.67
CA LEU A 65 -7.50 4.67 -2.52
C LEU A 65 -7.19 6.09 -2.99
N ASP A 66 -7.59 7.07 -2.20
CA ASP A 66 -7.05 8.43 -2.29
C ASP A 66 -6.59 8.91 -0.90
N VAL A 67 -5.75 9.95 -0.89
CA VAL A 67 -5.23 10.55 0.33
C VAL A 67 -6.17 11.65 0.79
N ASN A 68 -6.75 11.47 1.97
CA ASN A 68 -7.37 12.55 2.71
C ASN A 68 -6.27 13.27 3.52
N PRO A 69 -6.01 14.56 3.28
CA PRO A 69 -4.93 15.29 3.94
C PRO A 69 -5.15 15.50 5.44
N GLY A 70 -6.35 15.22 5.97
CA GLY A 70 -6.68 15.45 7.37
C GLY A 70 -6.96 16.92 7.72
N GLY A 71 -7.40 17.16 8.95
CA GLY A 71 -7.56 18.49 9.53
C GLY A 71 -6.27 19.06 10.15
N LYS A 72 -6.38 20.24 10.77
CA LYS A 72 -5.26 20.85 11.52
C LYS A 72 -4.88 19.92 12.69
N ASN A 73 -3.64 19.41 12.68
CA ASN A 73 -3.08 18.43 13.63
C ASN A 73 -3.57 16.97 13.46
N GLU A 74 -4.20 16.62 12.34
CA GLU A 74 -4.48 15.22 12.01
C GLU A 74 -3.49 14.73 10.94
N PRO A 75 -2.96 13.50 11.04
CA PRO A 75 -2.16 12.94 9.97
C PRO A 75 -3.03 12.71 8.73
N SER A 76 -2.42 12.84 7.56
CA SER A 76 -3.06 12.40 6.32
C SER A 76 -3.34 10.89 6.39
N ARG A 77 -4.45 10.46 5.80
CA ARG A 77 -4.89 9.07 5.82
C ARG A 77 -5.37 8.63 4.45
N PHE A 78 -5.23 7.34 4.16
CA PHE A 78 -5.89 6.72 3.04
C PHE A 78 -7.38 6.54 3.29
N THR A 79 -8.16 6.75 2.24
CA THR A 79 -9.59 6.44 2.20
C THR A 79 -9.87 5.55 1.00
N ILE A 80 -10.64 4.49 1.19
CA ILE A 80 -11.14 3.68 0.07
C ILE A 80 -12.16 4.50 -0.71
N VAL A 81 -11.93 4.61 -2.01
CA VAL A 81 -12.75 5.36 -2.96
C VAL A 81 -13.16 4.47 -4.14
N GLY A 82 -14.06 4.97 -4.98
CA GLY A 82 -14.47 4.33 -6.23
C GLY A 82 -13.42 4.42 -7.33
N LEU A 83 -13.87 4.51 -8.59
CA LEU A 83 -13.04 4.39 -9.80
C LEU A 83 -12.01 5.52 -10.06
N TRP A 84 -11.75 6.41 -9.10
CA TRP A 84 -10.94 7.63 -9.30
C TRP A 84 -9.83 7.83 -8.26
N GLY A 85 -9.49 6.79 -7.51
CA GLY A 85 -8.39 6.85 -6.55
C GLY A 85 -7.03 6.92 -7.22
N LYS A 86 -6.09 7.60 -6.57
CA LYS A 86 -4.71 7.77 -7.04
C LYS A 86 -3.83 6.56 -6.75
N TYR A 87 -4.24 5.71 -5.82
CA TYR A 87 -3.48 4.54 -5.38
C TYR A 87 -4.32 3.28 -5.48
N ILE A 88 -3.66 2.15 -5.64
CA ILE A 88 -4.29 0.83 -5.60
C ILE A 88 -3.68 0.07 -4.43
N LEU A 89 -4.51 -0.29 -3.46
CA LEU A 89 -4.14 -1.22 -2.41
C LEU A 89 -4.47 -2.63 -2.86
N LYS A 90 -3.45 -3.48 -2.78
CA LYS A 90 -3.53 -4.92 -3.02
C LYS A 90 -3.27 -5.63 -1.69
N PRO A 91 -4.31 -5.93 -0.90
CA PRO A 91 -4.13 -6.52 0.41
C PRO A 91 -3.63 -7.97 0.30
N GLN A 92 -3.08 -8.46 1.42
CA GLN A 92 -2.70 -9.84 1.57
C GLN A 92 -3.90 -10.79 1.39
N THR A 93 -3.65 -11.95 0.79
CA THR A 93 -4.66 -13.00 0.56
C THR A 93 -4.41 -14.21 1.44
N ASP A 94 -5.46 -14.98 1.76
CA ASP A 94 -5.32 -16.20 2.57
C ASP A 94 -4.70 -17.37 1.79
N ARG A 95 -4.73 -17.30 0.44
CA ARG A 95 -4.27 -18.38 -0.44
C ARG A 95 -2.77 -18.41 -0.63
N TYR A 96 -2.14 -17.24 -0.69
CA TYR A 96 -0.71 -17.10 -0.96
C TYR A 96 -0.06 -16.23 0.12
N ARG A 97 0.90 -16.82 0.83
CA ARG A 97 1.67 -16.11 1.86
C ARG A 97 2.57 -15.05 1.19
N CYS A 98 2.62 -13.87 1.81
CA CYS A 98 3.49 -12.76 1.41
C CYS A 98 3.29 -12.30 -0.05
N LEU A 99 2.04 -12.32 -0.55
CA LEU A 99 1.77 -11.98 -1.94
C LEU A 99 2.08 -10.50 -2.26
N PRO A 100 1.71 -9.50 -1.41
CA PRO A 100 2.11 -8.11 -1.62
C PRO A 100 3.62 -7.92 -1.66
N GLU A 101 4.36 -8.58 -0.77
CA GLU A 101 5.82 -8.49 -0.68
C GLU A 101 6.51 -9.10 -1.90
N ILE A 102 6.00 -10.22 -2.41
CA ILE A 102 6.49 -10.83 -3.66
C ILE A 102 6.23 -9.90 -4.85
N GLU A 103 5.07 -9.26 -4.90
CA GLU A 103 4.74 -8.30 -5.96
C GLU A 103 5.70 -7.09 -5.91
N ASP A 104 5.88 -6.48 -4.73
CA ASP A 104 6.78 -5.33 -4.53
C ASP A 104 8.24 -5.69 -4.86
N LEU A 105 8.71 -6.87 -4.44
CA LEU A 105 10.04 -7.37 -4.78
C LEU A 105 10.21 -7.55 -6.29
N THR A 106 9.21 -8.11 -6.98
CA THR A 106 9.28 -8.34 -8.42
C THR A 106 9.37 -7.02 -9.19
N MET A 107 8.65 -6.00 -8.73
CA MET A 107 8.71 -4.66 -9.32
C MET A 107 10.08 -3.99 -9.09
N HIS A 108 10.68 -4.17 -7.91
CA HIS A 108 12.07 -3.75 -7.68
C HIS A 108 13.08 -4.46 -8.60
N LEU A 109 12.91 -5.78 -8.81
CA LEU A 109 13.75 -6.55 -9.73
C LEU A 109 13.59 -6.06 -11.18
N ALA A 110 12.37 -5.71 -11.58
CA ALA A 110 12.09 -5.12 -12.89
C ALA A 110 12.78 -3.75 -13.05
N GLU A 111 12.69 -2.86 -12.05
CA GLU A 111 13.40 -1.57 -12.06
C GLU A 111 14.92 -1.76 -12.15
N ALA A 112 15.48 -2.73 -11.40
CA ALA A 112 16.90 -3.08 -11.46
C ALA A 112 17.33 -3.57 -12.85
N ALA A 113 16.45 -4.31 -13.54
CA ALA A 113 16.60 -4.74 -14.92
C ALA A 113 16.29 -3.66 -15.96
N LYS A 114 16.06 -2.40 -15.54
CA LYS A 114 15.72 -1.25 -16.40
C LYS A 114 14.38 -1.37 -17.13
N ILE A 115 13.47 -2.19 -16.60
CA ILE A 115 12.09 -2.28 -17.06
C ILE A 115 11.29 -1.17 -16.36
N ALA A 116 10.47 -0.44 -17.12
CA ALA A 116 9.65 0.62 -16.58
C ALA A 116 8.58 0.04 -15.62
N VAL A 117 8.49 0.62 -14.43
CA VAL A 117 7.48 0.30 -13.42
C VAL A 117 6.80 1.56 -12.92
N VAL A 118 5.57 1.42 -12.41
CA VAL A 118 4.89 2.50 -11.70
C VAL A 118 5.49 2.68 -10.30
N PRO A 119 5.41 3.86 -9.66
CA PRO A 119 5.75 3.99 -8.25
C PRO A 119 4.94 2.99 -7.40
N HIS A 120 5.64 2.17 -6.62
CA HIS A 120 5.07 1.13 -5.79
C HIS A 120 5.78 1.10 -4.42
N GLY A 121 5.18 0.40 -3.46
CA GLY A 121 5.75 0.17 -2.14
C GLY A 121 4.77 -0.59 -1.26
N LEU A 122 5.27 -1.15 -0.17
CA LEU A 122 4.44 -1.78 0.87
C LEU A 122 3.92 -0.72 1.84
N ILE A 123 2.83 -1.00 2.56
CA ILE A 123 2.26 -0.16 3.62
C ILE A 123 1.66 -1.05 4.70
N ARG A 124 1.73 -0.63 5.97
CA ARG A 124 1.14 -1.38 7.09
C ARG A 124 -0.30 -0.97 7.36
N PHE A 125 -1.10 -1.96 7.73
CA PHE A 125 -2.35 -1.78 8.45
C PHE A 125 -2.11 -1.30 9.88
N THR A 126 -3.14 -0.78 10.54
CA THR A 126 -3.02 -0.28 11.93
C THR A 126 -2.76 -1.39 12.95
N ASP A 127 -3.07 -2.65 12.60
CA ASP A 127 -2.73 -3.85 13.38
C ASP A 127 -1.29 -4.33 13.15
N GLY A 128 -0.52 -3.65 12.29
CA GLY A 128 0.87 -3.94 11.99
C GLY A 128 1.09 -4.97 10.87
N GLU A 129 0.03 -5.59 10.35
CA GLU A 129 0.12 -6.45 9.17
C GLU A 129 0.54 -5.65 7.93
N LEU A 130 1.26 -6.31 7.03
CA LEU A 130 1.69 -5.79 5.71
C LEU A 130 0.72 -6.27 4.62
#